data_AF-A0A938TKE0-F1
#
_entry.id   AF-A0A938TKE0-F1
#
_cell.length_a   1.000
_cell.length_b   1.000
_cell.length_c   1.000
_cell.angle_alpha   90.00
_cell.angle_beta   90.00
_cell.angle_gamma   90.00
#
_symmetry.space_group_name_H-M   'P 1'
#
loop_
_entity.id
_entity.type
_entity.pdbx_description
1 polymer ?
#
loop_
_entity_poly.entity_id
_entity_poly.type
_entity_poly.pdbx_seq_one_letter_code
_entity_poly.pdbx_strand_id
1 'polypeptide(L)'
;MTYQQLTGAAAEQARFGTLLRHWRTRRGRTQFELADHAGYSQRHVSFLESGRSKPSRAAVVILADALEVPVAERNHLLQAAG
;
A
#
# COMPACT_ATOMS: atom_id res chain seq x y z
N MET A 1 6.06 30.90 -12.90
CA MET A 1 5.64 29.57 -13.40
C MET A 1 6.47 28.53 -12.67
N THR A 2 5.93 27.88 -11.64
CA THR A 2 6.68 26.86 -10.87
C THR A 2 5.78 25.64 -10.72
N TYR A 3 5.95 24.66 -11.61
CA TYR A 3 5.31 23.34 -11.53
C TYR A 3 6.39 22.33 -11.12
N GLN A 4 6.69 22.19 -9.83
CA GLN A 4 7.67 21.18 -9.40
C GLN A 4 7.31 20.39 -8.13
N GLN A 5 6.11 20.54 -7.57
CA GLN A 5 5.73 19.81 -6.34
C GLN A 5 4.54 18.86 -6.49
N LEU A 6 3.84 18.82 -7.63
CA LEU A 6 2.65 17.97 -7.79
C LEU A 6 2.93 16.49 -8.15
N THR A 7 4.19 16.11 -8.43
CA THR A 7 4.53 14.76 -8.92
C THR A 7 5.01 13.79 -7.84
N GLY A 8 5.57 14.28 -6.73
CA GLY A 8 6.19 13.43 -5.70
C GLY A 8 5.19 12.54 -4.97
N ALA A 9 4.12 13.12 -4.46
CA ALA A 9 3.10 12.39 -3.69
C ALA A 9 2.36 11.33 -4.52
N ALA A 10 2.10 11.60 -5.81
CA ALA A 10 1.47 10.62 -6.71
C ALA A 10 2.42 9.46 -7.02
N ALA A 11 3.72 9.74 -7.20
CA ALA A 11 4.73 8.72 -7.39
C ALA A 11 4.91 7.84 -6.14
N GLU A 12 4.86 8.43 -4.93
CA GLU A 12 4.86 7.69 -3.66
C GLU A 12 3.66 6.74 -3.56
N GLN A 13 2.45 7.25 -3.80
CA GLN A 13 1.23 6.43 -3.81
C GLN A 13 1.31 5.26 -4.80
N ALA A 14 1.84 5.50 -6.00
CA ALA A 14 2.05 4.45 -7.00
C ALA A 14 3.10 3.41 -6.57
N ARG A 15 4.20 3.85 -5.94
CA ARG A 15 5.24 2.96 -5.39
C ARG A 15 4.67 2.09 -4.27
N PHE A 16 3.94 2.68 -3.33
CA PHE A 16 3.26 1.94 -2.27
C PHE A 16 2.27 0.92 -2.85
N GLY A 17 1.41 1.33 -3.78
CA GLY A 17 0.44 0.45 -4.41
C GLY A 17 1.08 -0.75 -5.11
N THR A 18 2.22 -0.53 -5.77
CA THR A 18 2.99 -1.59 -6.43
C THR A 18 3.57 -2.59 -5.42
N LEU A 19 4.15 -2.11 -4.32
CA LEU A 19 4.67 -2.98 -3.26
C LEU A 19 3.57 -3.76 -2.54
N LEU A 20 2.44 -3.11 -2.26
CA LEU A 20 1.27 -3.76 -1.65
C LEU A 20 0.78 -4.91 -2.52
N ARG A 21 0.59 -4.64 -3.82
CA ARG A 21 0.19 -5.67 -4.80
C ARG A 21 1.21 -6.80 -4.89
N HIS A 22 2.50 -6.47 -4.92
CA HIS A 22 3.58 -7.47 -4.94
C HIS A 22 3.45 -8.45 -3.76
N TRP A 23 3.39 -7.94 -2.52
CA TRP A 23 3.26 -8.77 -1.33
C TRP A 23 1.96 -9.58 -1.31
N ARG A 24 0.86 -8.96 -1.72
CA ARG A 24 -0.42 -9.67 -1.84
C ARG A 24 -0.35 -10.85 -2.80
N THR A 25 0.19 -10.65 -4.00
CA THR A 25 0.35 -11.73 -4.99
C THR A 25 1.32 -12.81 -4.53
N ARG A 26 2.40 -12.43 -3.83
CA ARG A 26 3.36 -13.38 -3.24
C ARG A 26 2.72 -14.28 -2.18
N ARG A 27 1.71 -13.78 -1.45
CA ARG A 27 0.91 -14.55 -0.48
C ARG A 27 -0.26 -15.31 -1.13
N GLY A 28 -0.45 -15.19 -2.44
CA GLY A 28 -1.58 -15.81 -3.14
C GLY A 28 -2.95 -15.22 -2.78
N ARG A 29 -2.99 -14.04 -2.15
CA ARG A 29 -4.23 -13.42 -1.67
C ARG A 29 -4.90 -12.58 -2.77
N THR A 30 -6.21 -12.60 -2.82
CA THR A 30 -7.05 -11.66 -3.58
C THR A 30 -7.14 -10.31 -2.84
N GLN A 31 -7.56 -9.25 -3.55
CA GLN A 31 -7.80 -7.94 -2.89
C GLN A 31 -8.87 -8.04 -1.81
N PHE A 32 -9.86 -8.93 -1.99
CA PHE A 32 -10.92 -9.17 -1.02
C PHE A 32 -10.35 -9.83 0.24
N GLU A 33 -9.58 -10.90 0.11
CA GLU A 33 -8.96 -11.59 1.25
C GLU A 33 -8.03 -10.66 2.04
N LEU A 34 -7.20 -9.86 1.36
CA LEU A 34 -6.38 -8.86 2.05
C LEU A 34 -7.25 -7.85 2.82
N ALA A 35 -8.32 -7.36 2.20
CA ALA A 35 -9.20 -6.40 2.84
C ALA A 35 -9.88 -6.97 4.08
N ASP A 36 -10.38 -8.20 3.99
CA ASP A 36 -11.02 -8.92 5.10
C ASP A 36 -10.04 -9.11 6.27
N HIS A 37 -8.84 -9.63 6.01
CA HIS A 37 -7.79 -9.79 7.03
C HIS A 37 -7.31 -8.46 7.65
N ALA A 38 -7.36 -7.36 6.89
CA ALA A 38 -6.90 -6.05 7.32
C ALA A 38 -8.02 -5.18 7.93
N GLY A 39 -9.28 -5.65 7.98
CA GLY A 39 -10.41 -4.84 8.45
C GLY A 39 -10.74 -3.65 7.55
N TYR A 40 -10.47 -3.75 6.25
CA TYR A 40 -10.76 -2.73 5.25
C TYR A 40 -11.78 -3.21 4.21
N SER A 41 -12.30 -2.27 3.40
CA SER A 41 -13.06 -2.65 2.22
C SER A 41 -12.13 -3.06 1.06
N GLN A 42 -12.57 -4.01 0.23
CA GLN A 42 -11.85 -4.37 -1.01
C GLN A 42 -11.61 -3.14 -1.90
N ARG A 43 -12.57 -2.21 -1.96
CA ARG A 43 -12.44 -0.94 -2.68
C ARG A 43 -11.26 -0.11 -2.16
N HIS A 44 -11.07 -0.04 -0.84
CA HIS A 44 -9.94 0.68 -0.26
C HIS A 44 -8.62 0.06 -0.67
N VAL A 45 -8.49 -1.27 -0.58
CA VAL A 45 -7.29 -1.99 -1.05
C VAL A 45 -7.05 -1.76 -2.54
N SER A 46 -8.09 -1.80 -3.37
CA SER A 46 -7.99 -1.49 -4.80
C SER A 46 -7.48 -0.07 -5.06
N PHE A 47 -7.94 0.92 -4.30
CA PHE A 47 -7.49 2.31 -4.44
C PHE A 47 -6.04 2.49 -4.01
N LEU A 48 -5.61 1.81 -2.94
CA LEU A 48 -4.22 1.78 -2.52
C LEU A 48 -3.32 1.15 -3.60
N GLU A 49 -3.70 -0.02 -4.14
CA GLU A 49 -2.92 -0.71 -5.18
C GLU A 49 -2.84 0.07 -6.50
N SER A 50 -3.85 0.89 -6.80
CA SER A 50 -3.87 1.75 -8.00
C SER A 50 -3.30 3.15 -7.76
N GLY A 51 -2.78 3.44 -6.56
CA GLY A 51 -2.21 4.75 -6.22
C GLY A 51 -3.25 5.88 -6.16
N ARG A 52 -4.54 5.56 -6.06
CA ARG A 52 -5.65 6.52 -5.98
C ARG A 52 -5.91 7.01 -4.55
N SER A 53 -5.23 6.46 -3.57
CA SER A 53 -5.35 6.85 -2.17
C SER A 53 -4.01 6.74 -1.47
N LYS A 54 -3.73 7.71 -0.59
CA LYS A 54 -2.57 7.68 0.30
C LYS A 54 -2.90 6.83 1.53
N PRO A 55 -2.11 5.79 1.85
CA PRO A 55 -2.28 5.06 3.11
C PRO A 55 -1.88 5.94 4.30
N SER A 56 -2.56 5.79 5.42
CA SER A 56 -2.03 6.29 6.70
C SER A 56 -0.92 5.37 7.19
N ARG A 57 -0.04 5.87 8.07
CA ARG A 57 1.00 5.02 8.69
C ARG A 57 0.40 3.79 9.40
N ALA A 58 -0.74 3.95 10.06
CA ALA A 58 -1.46 2.84 10.69
C ALA A 58 -1.95 1.83 9.64
N ALA A 59 -2.50 2.29 8.52
CA ALA A 59 -2.92 1.41 7.43
C ALA A 59 -1.76 0.61 6.85
N VAL A 60 -0.58 1.23 6.69
CA VAL A 60 0.62 0.52 6.23
C VAL A 60 0.98 -0.64 7.17
N VAL A 61 0.96 -0.39 8.49
CA VAL A 61 1.27 -1.42 9.49
C VAL A 61 0.25 -2.55 9.45
N ILE A 62 -1.05 -2.23 9.46
CA ILE A 62 -2.13 -3.22 9.41
C ILE A 62 -2.05 -4.09 8.15
N LEU A 63 -1.81 -3.47 6.98
CA LEU A 63 -1.67 -4.19 5.71
C LEU A 63 -0.42 -5.06 5.68
N ALA A 64 0.70 -4.58 6.25
CA ALA A 64 1.93 -5.35 6.36
C ALA A 64 1.76 -6.56 7.30
N ASP A 65 1.01 -6.40 8.39
CA ASP A 65 0.62 -7.50 9.29
C ASP A 65 -0.27 -8.51 8.59
N ALA A 66 -1.33 -8.05 7.91
CA ALA A 66 -2.26 -8.91 7.17
C ALA A 66 -1.58 -9.66 6.01
N LEU A 67 -0.49 -9.14 5.46
CA LEU A 67 0.34 -9.80 4.43
C LEU A 67 1.52 -10.59 5.00
N GLU A 68 1.66 -10.63 6.32
CA GLU A 68 2.77 -11.28 7.03
C GLU A 68 4.12 -10.82 6.46
N VAL A 69 4.25 -9.52 6.16
CA VAL A 69 5.47 -8.95 5.60
C VAL A 69 6.59 -9.08 6.63
N PRO A 70 7.74 -9.68 6.28
CA PRO A 70 8.89 -9.78 7.17
C PRO A 70 9.27 -8.41 7.72
N VAL A 71 9.65 -8.35 9.00
CA VAL A 71 9.96 -7.07 9.68
C VAL A 71 10.99 -6.23 8.93
N ALA A 72 12.01 -6.87 8.34
CA ALA A 72 13.03 -6.21 7.53
C ALA A 72 12.47 -5.46 6.31
N GLU A 73 11.36 -5.94 5.74
CA GLU A 73 10.74 -5.39 4.53
C GLU A 73 9.65 -4.35 4.82
N ARG A 74 9.21 -4.23 6.08
CA ARG A 74 8.15 -3.28 6.47
C ARG A 74 8.57 -1.82 6.28
N ASN A 75 9.85 -1.54 6.46
CA ASN A 75 10.38 -0.20 6.24
C ASN A 75 10.25 0.23 4.78
N HIS A 76 10.34 -0.69 3.82
CA HIS A 76 10.13 -0.36 2.41
C HIS A 76 8.69 0.08 2.13
N LEU A 77 7.70 -0.56 2.76
CA LEU A 77 6.29 -0.14 2.66
C LEU A 77 6.06 1.23 3.31
N LEU A 78 6.64 1.47 4.49
CA LEU A 78 6.53 2.75 5.20
C LEU A 78 7.19 3.89 4.43
N GLN A 79 8.38 3.67 3.87
CA GLN A 79 9.08 4.67 3.05
C GLN A 79 8.34 4.95 1.74
N ALA A 80 7.76 3.93 1.11
CA ALA A 80 7.00 4.10 -0.13
C ALA A 80 5.68 4.88 0.09
N ALA A 81 5.10 4.80 1.28
CA ALA A 81 3.87 5.49 1.64
C ALA A 81 4.04 7.02 1.83
N GLY A 82 5.28 7.49 2.03
CA GLY A 82 5.61 8.91 2.24
C GLY A 82 5.30 9.40 3.64
#